data_AF-A0AAW5VFK9-F1
#
_entry.id   AF-A0AAW5VFK9-F1
#
_cell.length_a   1.000
_cell.length_b   1.000
_cell.length_c   1.000
_cell.angle_alpha   90.00
_cell.angle_beta   90.00
_cell.angle_gamma   90.00
#
_symmetry.space_group_name_H-M   'P 1'
#
loop_
_entity.id
_entity.type
_entity.pdbx_description
1 polymer ?
#
loop_
_entity_poly.entity_id
_entity_poly.type
_entity_poly.pdbx_seq_one_letter_code
_entity_poly.pdbx_strand_id
1 'polypeptide(L)'
;MGNEKIKYKGTEIIENLDELIQKDYFHFELKGLTKSTRDIVNEVVQGILNRVGANPLTSFHLFSGLMEALLNAVKANTRFVIFQDELLNKLTAQGQTPEEEAEELLDIILETEPLRDAMQRYIVPDKIKKVVQKILTLSDKKRSKKHNLSIDEKEFLNIVREKVKKYDLKISMKIEIRPTSVYIRIRNDSPIMGMDLNRIRKSRERHAELAKQGNSAEFFRPDFLDEKESAGFGIAMIDEGFYNLGLDPLECFDIQTSKKTTTVYLNYPLEALQKMEF
;
A
#
# COMPACT_ATOMS: atom_id res chain seq x y z
N MET A 1 3.95 12.86 -33.83
CA MET A 1 5.08 13.04 -32.91
C MET A 1 4.69 12.41 -31.59
N GLY A 2 5.31 11.29 -31.22
CA GLY A 2 4.96 10.59 -29.98
C GLY A 2 5.37 11.43 -28.78
N ASN A 3 4.47 11.62 -27.81
CA ASN A 3 4.80 12.20 -26.52
C ASN A 3 5.90 11.36 -25.88
N GLU A 4 7.16 11.80 -25.97
CA GLU A 4 8.23 11.25 -25.16
C GLU A 4 7.84 11.44 -23.69
N LYS A 5 7.59 10.32 -23.02
CA LYS A 5 7.31 10.32 -21.58
C LYS A 5 8.61 10.62 -20.87
N ILE A 6 8.76 11.86 -20.42
CA ILE A 6 9.89 12.28 -19.58
C ILE A 6 9.86 11.46 -18.29
N LYS A 7 11.01 10.86 -17.94
CA LYS A 7 11.17 10.01 -16.75
C LYS A 7 12.26 10.60 -15.87
N TYR A 8 11.88 11.07 -14.69
CA TYR A 8 12.80 11.52 -13.65
C TYR A 8 12.98 10.43 -12.58
N LYS A 9 14.15 10.35 -11.96
CA LYS A 9 14.46 9.39 -10.90
C LYS A 9 14.98 10.08 -9.65
N GLY A 10 14.39 9.75 -8.50
CA GLY A 10 14.91 10.20 -7.21
C GLY A 10 14.91 11.72 -7.09
N THR A 11 16.06 12.31 -6.79
CA THR A 11 16.21 13.77 -6.57
C THR A 11 15.96 14.60 -7.83
N GLU A 12 16.13 14.03 -9.03
CA GLU A 12 15.79 14.69 -10.30
C GLU A 12 14.33 15.16 -10.33
N ILE A 13 13.44 14.47 -9.61
CA ILE A 13 12.02 14.86 -9.48
C ILE A 13 11.89 16.21 -8.77
N ILE A 14 12.70 16.45 -7.74
CA ILE A 14 12.68 17.70 -6.97
C ILE A 14 13.27 18.84 -7.79
N GLU A 15 14.36 18.58 -8.50
CA GLU A 15 15.03 19.56 -9.37
C GLU A 15 14.12 20.07 -10.49
N ASN A 16 13.13 19.26 -10.90
CA ASN A 16 12.19 19.58 -11.97
C ASN A 16 10.75 19.78 -11.45
N LEU A 17 10.59 20.02 -10.14
CA LEU A 17 9.27 20.04 -9.48
C LEU A 17 8.35 21.10 -10.10
N ASP A 18 8.86 22.31 -10.34
CA ASP A 18 8.06 23.43 -10.87
C ASP A 18 7.44 23.13 -12.23
N GLU A 19 8.16 22.43 -13.12
CA GLU A 19 7.62 21.99 -14.42
C GLU A 19 6.64 20.82 -14.25
N LEU A 20 6.98 19.88 -13.35
CA LEU A 20 6.17 18.69 -13.11
C LEU A 20 4.78 19.05 -12.60
N ILE A 21 4.67 19.95 -11.62
CA ILE A 21 3.39 20.29 -10.99
C ILE A 21 2.41 21.01 -11.95
N GLN A 22 2.88 21.52 -13.10
CA GLN A 22 2.00 22.07 -14.14
C GLN A 22 1.23 21.01 -14.91
N LYS A 23 1.61 19.73 -14.79
CA LYS A 23 0.95 18.61 -15.47
C LYS A 23 -0.27 18.17 -14.67
N ASP A 24 -1.28 17.64 -15.36
CA ASP A 24 -2.49 17.12 -14.70
C ASP A 24 -2.42 15.62 -14.42
N TYR A 25 -1.40 14.94 -14.96
CA TYR A 25 -1.24 13.50 -14.82
C TYR A 25 0.19 13.14 -14.42
N PHE A 26 0.29 12.35 -13.36
CA PHE A 26 1.54 11.88 -12.79
C PHE A 26 1.55 10.36 -12.70
N HIS A 27 2.69 9.74 -12.97
CA HIS A 27 2.88 8.32 -12.79
C HIS A 27 4.22 8.04 -12.13
N PHE A 28 4.15 7.44 -10.94
CA PHE A 28 5.29 7.05 -10.13
C PHE A 28 5.39 5.53 -10.07
N GLU A 29 6.61 5.02 -10.22
CA GLU A 29 6.95 3.64 -9.90
C GLU A 29 7.78 3.63 -8.62
N LEU A 30 7.20 3.07 -7.55
CA LEU A 30 7.82 3.03 -6.24
C LEU A 30 8.48 1.68 -6.02
N LYS A 31 9.79 1.70 -5.73
CA LYS A 31 10.54 0.50 -5.31
C LYS A 31 10.40 0.20 -3.81
N GLY A 32 9.81 1.12 -3.05
CA GLY A 32 9.64 1.04 -1.62
C GLY A 32 9.41 2.42 -1.02
N LEU A 33 9.01 2.48 0.24
CA LEU A 33 8.60 3.72 0.92
C LEU A 33 9.68 4.19 1.92
N THR A 34 10.87 4.51 1.39
CA THR A 34 12.00 5.03 2.19
C THR A 34 11.76 6.48 2.60
N LYS A 35 12.52 7.03 3.58
CA LYS A 35 12.42 8.45 3.95
C LYS A 35 12.50 9.36 2.72
N SER A 36 13.54 9.19 1.90
CA SER A 36 13.70 9.96 0.65
C SER A 36 12.50 9.80 -0.30
N THR A 37 11.93 8.60 -0.43
CA THR A 37 10.72 8.40 -1.24
C THR A 37 9.53 9.15 -0.67
N ARG A 38 9.35 9.14 0.66
CA ARG A 38 8.28 9.87 1.36
C ARG A 38 8.44 11.37 1.18
N ASP A 39 9.67 11.87 1.35
CA ASP A 39 9.99 13.28 1.18
C ASP A 39 9.68 13.71 -0.27
N ILE A 40 10.08 12.93 -1.27
CA ILE A 40 9.77 13.23 -2.69
C ILE A 40 8.26 13.21 -2.95
N VAL A 41 7.55 12.18 -2.48
CA VAL A 41 6.09 12.10 -2.64
C VAL A 41 5.42 13.27 -1.93
N ASN A 42 5.90 13.67 -0.76
CA ASN A 42 5.39 14.83 -0.03
C ASN A 42 5.56 16.11 -0.84
N GLU A 43 6.76 16.43 -1.32
CA GLU A 43 6.99 17.65 -2.10
C GLU A 43 6.10 17.71 -3.34
N VAL A 44 5.97 16.60 -4.07
CA VAL A 44 5.12 16.55 -5.26
C VAL A 44 3.64 16.70 -4.91
N VAL A 45 3.16 15.98 -3.90
CA VAL A 45 1.74 16.04 -3.49
C VAL A 45 1.41 17.43 -2.93
N GLN A 46 2.27 18.02 -2.11
CA GLN A 46 2.09 19.39 -1.62
C GLN A 46 2.09 20.40 -2.77
N GLY A 47 2.97 20.26 -3.77
CA GLY A 47 2.95 21.09 -4.97
C GLY A 47 1.62 20.99 -5.75
N ILE A 48 1.09 19.77 -5.90
CA ILE A 48 -0.22 19.53 -6.51
C ILE A 48 -1.34 20.17 -5.68
N LEU A 49 -1.33 19.98 -4.36
CA LEU A 49 -2.36 20.49 -3.45
C LEU A 49 -2.37 22.02 -3.39
N ASN A 50 -1.20 22.64 -3.35
CA ASN A 50 -1.06 24.09 -3.45
C ASN A 50 -1.60 24.61 -4.78
N ARG A 51 -1.31 23.93 -5.90
CA ARG A 51 -1.82 24.30 -7.23
C ARG A 51 -3.35 24.27 -7.30
N VAL A 52 -3.98 23.28 -6.67
CA VAL A 52 -5.45 23.19 -6.63
C VAL A 52 -6.08 24.03 -5.52
N GLY A 53 -5.30 24.83 -4.78
CA GLY A 53 -5.80 25.70 -3.71
C GLY A 53 -6.30 24.93 -2.48
N ALA A 54 -5.79 23.73 -2.22
CA ALA A 54 -6.17 22.95 -1.05
C ALA A 54 -5.73 23.62 0.25
N ASN A 55 -6.56 23.50 1.29
CA ASN A 55 -6.27 23.99 2.63
C ASN A 55 -5.18 23.11 3.29
N PRO A 56 -4.17 23.68 3.96
CA PRO A 56 -3.11 22.91 4.65
C PRO A 56 -3.58 21.75 5.53
N LEU A 57 -4.71 21.89 6.23
CA LEU A 57 -5.26 20.83 7.09
C LEU A 57 -5.85 19.69 6.27
N THR A 58 -6.60 20.02 5.23
CA THR A 58 -7.13 19.01 4.29
C THR A 58 -5.98 18.28 3.58
N SER A 59 -4.91 19.00 3.25
CA SER A 59 -3.69 18.44 2.68
C SER A 59 -3.01 17.45 3.62
N PHE A 60 -3.01 17.72 4.93
CA PHE A 60 -2.49 16.81 5.94
C PHE A 60 -3.29 15.50 6.00
N HIS A 61 -4.63 15.56 5.99
CA HIS A 61 -5.48 14.37 6.03
C HIS A 61 -5.31 13.50 4.76
N LEU A 62 -5.32 14.13 3.58
CA LEU A 62 -5.08 13.44 2.32
C LEU A 62 -3.69 12.79 2.30
N PHE A 63 -2.64 13.53 2.67
CA PHE A 63 -1.28 13.02 2.64
C PHE A 63 -1.11 11.85 3.63
N SER A 64 -1.70 11.94 4.82
CA SER A 64 -1.68 10.85 5.81
C SER A 64 -2.36 9.59 5.28
N GLY A 65 -3.54 9.72 4.67
CA GLY A 65 -4.25 8.59 4.04
C GLY A 65 -3.47 7.98 2.88
N LEU A 66 -2.87 8.82 2.02
CA LEU A 66 -2.00 8.38 0.92
C LEU A 66 -0.79 7.58 1.43
N MET A 67 -0.13 8.10 2.47
CA MET A 67 1.04 7.49 3.07
C MET A 67 0.74 6.11 3.67
N GLU A 68 -0.42 5.96 4.32
CA GLU A 68 -0.86 4.68 4.86
C GLU A 68 -1.24 3.69 3.75
N ALA A 69 -1.90 4.14 2.69
CA ALA A 69 -2.20 3.31 1.53
C ALA A 69 -0.92 2.80 0.84
N LEU A 70 0.09 3.67 0.66
CA LEU A 70 1.40 3.29 0.12
C LEU A 70 2.16 2.32 1.06
N LEU A 71 2.06 2.52 2.38
CA LEU A 71 2.67 1.63 3.35
C LEU A 71 2.03 0.23 3.27
N ASN A 72 0.71 0.16 3.14
CA ASN A 72 -0.01 -1.10 2.99
C ASN A 72 0.34 -1.81 1.68
N ALA A 73 0.56 -1.08 0.57
CA ALA A 73 1.07 -1.66 -0.66
C ALA A 73 2.47 -2.30 -0.49
N VAL A 74 3.39 -1.63 0.23
CA VAL A 74 4.72 -2.19 0.53
C VAL A 74 4.64 -3.44 1.42
N LYS A 75 3.79 -3.41 2.46
CA LYS A 75 3.54 -4.56 3.34
C LYS A 75 2.96 -5.73 2.55
N ALA A 76 1.99 -5.47 1.67
CA ALA A 76 1.34 -6.49 0.84
C ALA A 76 2.34 -7.19 -0.10
N ASN A 77 3.17 -6.44 -0.83
CA ASN A 77 4.22 -7.03 -1.67
C ASN A 77 5.18 -7.90 -0.86
N THR A 78 5.65 -7.39 0.29
CA THR A 78 6.55 -8.16 1.17
C THR A 78 5.89 -9.45 1.64
N ARG A 79 4.63 -9.38 2.11
CA ARG A 79 3.87 -10.54 2.57
C ARG A 79 3.67 -11.56 1.45
N PHE A 80 3.35 -11.10 0.25
CA PHE A 80 3.09 -11.96 -0.90
C PHE A 80 4.35 -12.71 -1.34
N VAL A 81 5.52 -12.05 -1.37
CA VAL A 81 6.81 -12.71 -1.64
C VAL A 81 7.11 -13.83 -0.64
N ILE A 82 6.88 -13.58 0.65
CA ILE A 82 7.09 -14.59 1.70
C ILE A 82 6.07 -15.73 1.57
N PHE A 83 4.82 -15.43 1.20
CA PHE A 83 3.80 -16.43 0.94
C PHE A 83 4.16 -17.33 -0.25
N GLN A 84 4.58 -16.76 -1.37
CA GLN A 84 5.02 -17.51 -2.56
C GLN A 84 6.19 -18.43 -2.24
N ASP A 85 7.19 -17.92 -1.52
CA ASP A 85 8.37 -18.69 -1.13
C ASP A 85 8.04 -19.86 -0.19
N GLU A 86 7.19 -19.64 0.82
CA GLU A 86 6.76 -20.71 1.71
C GLU A 86 5.91 -21.76 0.99
N LEU A 87 5.09 -21.33 0.02
CA LEU A 87 4.30 -22.25 -0.80
C LEU A 87 5.20 -23.09 -1.71
N LEU A 88 6.15 -22.46 -2.39
CA LEU A 88 7.12 -23.15 -3.25
C LEU A 88 7.92 -24.17 -2.45
N ASN A 89 8.42 -23.79 -1.27
CA ASN A 89 9.13 -24.70 -0.37
C ASN A 89 8.28 -25.91 0.05
N LYS A 90 6.96 -25.74 0.20
CA LYS A 90 6.03 -26.85 0.50
C LYS A 90 5.78 -27.74 -0.71
N LEU A 91 5.74 -27.18 -1.92
CA LEU A 91 5.55 -27.93 -3.17
C LEU A 91 6.78 -28.77 -3.53
N THR A 92 7.98 -28.26 -3.21
CA THR A 92 9.26 -28.96 -3.44
C THR A 92 9.67 -29.84 -2.26
N ALA A 93 9.11 -29.61 -1.06
CA ALA A 93 9.37 -30.45 0.11
C ALA A 93 9.04 -31.92 -0.19
N GLN A 94 9.90 -32.81 0.29
CA GLN A 94 9.85 -34.27 0.06
C GLN A 94 10.31 -34.74 -1.32
N GLY A 95 10.83 -33.86 -2.19
CA GLY A 95 11.38 -34.25 -3.49
C GLY A 95 10.36 -34.88 -4.44
N GLN A 96 9.07 -34.65 -4.20
CA GLN A 96 7.96 -35.24 -4.95
C GLN A 96 7.69 -34.52 -6.27
N THR A 97 8.13 -33.26 -6.39
CA THR A 97 7.87 -32.41 -7.55
C THR A 97 9.19 -31.78 -8.01
N PRO A 98 9.59 -31.93 -9.28
CA PRO A 98 10.65 -31.14 -9.89
C PRO A 98 10.43 -29.63 -9.69
N GLU A 99 11.51 -28.85 -9.60
CA GLU A 99 11.41 -27.40 -9.34
C GLU A 99 10.60 -26.65 -10.41
N GLU A 100 10.76 -27.00 -11.68
CA GLU A 100 10.01 -26.42 -12.81
C GLU A 100 8.49 -26.68 -12.67
N GLU A 101 8.10 -27.92 -12.38
CA GLU A 101 6.69 -28.29 -12.16
C GLU A 101 6.11 -27.59 -10.92
N ALA A 102 6.91 -27.40 -9.87
CA ALA A 102 6.49 -26.69 -8.67
C ALA A 102 6.28 -25.18 -8.94
N GLU A 103 7.11 -24.56 -9.78
CA GLU A 103 6.94 -23.17 -10.22
C GLU A 103 5.68 -23.01 -11.11
N GLU A 104 5.41 -23.95 -12.03
CA GLU A 104 4.18 -23.94 -12.84
C GLU A 104 2.92 -24.09 -11.96
N LEU A 105 2.92 -25.03 -11.03
CA LEU A 105 1.82 -25.23 -10.08
C LEU A 105 1.62 -23.99 -9.19
N LEU A 106 2.71 -23.37 -8.74
CA LEU A 106 2.66 -22.13 -7.99
C LEU A 106 1.95 -21.04 -8.79
N ASP A 107 2.33 -20.83 -10.05
CA ASP A 107 1.69 -19.83 -10.92
C ASP A 107 0.18 -20.08 -11.10
N ILE A 108 -0.23 -21.34 -11.31
CA ILE A 108 -1.65 -21.72 -11.40
C ILE A 108 -2.40 -21.38 -10.11
N ILE A 109 -1.82 -21.71 -8.94
CA ILE A 109 -2.41 -21.41 -7.64
C ILE A 109 -2.57 -19.90 -7.46
N LEU A 110 -1.52 -19.13 -7.78
CA LEU A 110 -1.51 -17.68 -7.57
C LEU A 110 -2.50 -16.95 -8.49
N GLU A 111 -2.71 -17.45 -9.71
CA GLU A 111 -3.69 -16.89 -10.66
C GLU A 111 -5.14 -17.23 -10.33
N THR A 112 -5.36 -18.24 -9.48
CA THR A 112 -6.68 -18.77 -9.16
C THR A 112 -7.06 -18.41 -7.73
N GLU A 113 -7.90 -17.39 -7.56
CA GLU A 113 -8.30 -16.87 -6.24
C GLU A 113 -8.75 -17.95 -5.25
N PRO A 114 -9.66 -18.90 -5.60
CA PRO A 114 -10.05 -19.96 -4.68
C PRO A 114 -8.89 -20.85 -4.20
N LEU A 115 -7.94 -21.16 -5.09
CA LEU A 115 -6.77 -21.98 -4.74
C LEU A 115 -5.83 -21.21 -3.83
N ARG A 116 -5.57 -19.94 -4.15
CA ARG A 116 -4.74 -19.05 -3.35
C ARG A 116 -5.29 -18.89 -1.91
N ASP A 117 -6.59 -18.64 -1.79
CA ASP A 117 -7.29 -18.53 -0.50
C ASP A 117 -7.26 -19.87 0.27
N ALA A 118 -7.39 -21.01 -0.43
CA ALA A 118 -7.26 -22.33 0.19
C ALA A 118 -5.84 -22.56 0.73
N MET A 119 -4.79 -22.18 -0.04
CA MET A 119 -3.39 -22.33 0.37
C MET A 119 -3.02 -21.49 1.59
N GLN A 120 -3.71 -20.37 1.82
CA GLN A 120 -3.54 -19.57 3.04
C GLN A 120 -3.81 -20.36 4.33
N ARG A 121 -4.65 -21.41 4.29
CA ARG A 121 -4.91 -22.28 5.45
C ARG A 121 -3.73 -23.19 5.78
N TYR A 122 -2.92 -23.54 4.79
CA TYR A 122 -1.77 -24.44 4.92
C TYR A 122 -0.47 -23.71 5.22
N ILE A 123 -0.48 -22.37 5.08
CA ILE A 123 0.65 -21.51 5.39
C ILE A 123 0.35 -20.77 6.69
N VAL A 124 1.22 -20.90 7.68
CA VAL A 124 1.02 -20.35 9.04
C VAL A 124 1.01 -18.81 8.98
N PRO A 125 -0.15 -18.13 9.16
CA PRO A 125 -0.25 -16.68 8.99
C PRO A 125 0.62 -15.92 9.99
N ASP A 126 0.72 -16.40 11.24
CA ASP A 126 1.57 -15.82 12.28
C ASP A 126 3.06 -15.87 11.94
N LYS A 127 3.50 -16.93 11.25
CA LYS A 127 4.90 -17.05 10.78
C LYS A 127 5.18 -15.95 9.76
N ILE A 128 4.29 -15.78 8.77
CA ILE A 128 4.44 -14.71 7.78
C ILE A 128 4.42 -13.34 8.46
N LYS A 129 3.45 -13.08 9.33
CA LYS A 129 3.31 -11.80 10.06
C LYS A 129 4.60 -11.44 10.80
N LYS A 130 5.16 -12.38 11.57
CA LYS A 130 6.42 -12.18 12.31
C LYS A 130 7.60 -11.90 11.37
N VAL A 131 7.69 -12.59 10.24
CA VAL A 131 8.74 -12.37 9.23
C VAL A 131 8.63 -10.98 8.60
N VAL A 132 7.42 -10.57 8.19
CA VAL A 132 7.17 -9.22 7.63
C VAL A 132 7.52 -8.15 8.66
N GLN A 133 7.07 -8.30 9.91
CA GLN A 133 7.39 -7.35 10.98
C GLN A 133 8.90 -7.25 11.22
N LYS A 134 9.61 -8.38 11.25
CA LYS A 134 11.07 -8.42 11.35
C LYS A 134 11.73 -7.66 10.19
N ILE A 135 11.28 -7.88 8.95
CA ILE A 135 11.80 -7.18 7.77
C ILE A 135 11.63 -5.67 7.91
N LEU A 136 10.45 -5.20 8.32
CA LEU A 136 10.16 -3.77 8.52
C LEU A 136 11.05 -3.18 9.62
N THR A 137 11.10 -3.81 10.80
CA THR A 137 11.92 -3.35 11.94
C THR A 137 13.41 -3.30 11.60
N LEU A 138 13.95 -4.34 10.93
CA LEU A 138 15.36 -4.35 10.54
C LEU A 138 15.66 -3.31 9.45
N SER A 139 14.71 -3.11 8.52
CA SER A 139 14.83 -2.05 7.51
C SER A 139 14.89 -0.67 8.16
N ASP A 140 14.08 -0.41 9.19
CA ASP A 140 14.08 0.86 9.92
C ASP A 140 15.32 1.03 10.81
N LYS A 141 15.79 -0.04 11.47
CA LYS A 141 17.08 -0.03 12.18
C LYS A 141 18.24 0.33 11.25
N LYS A 142 18.33 -0.33 10.09
CA LYS A 142 19.34 -0.04 9.05
C LYS A 142 19.32 1.43 8.63
N ARG A 143 18.13 2.03 8.54
CA ARG A 143 17.90 3.41 8.09
C ARG A 143 18.25 4.44 9.15
N SER A 144 17.88 4.19 10.40
CA SER A 144 18.10 5.14 11.49
C SER A 144 19.57 5.37 11.83
N LYS A 145 20.48 4.48 11.37
CA LYS A 145 21.93 4.45 11.71
C LYS A 145 22.23 4.47 13.22
N LYS A 146 21.21 4.42 14.08
CA LYS A 146 21.31 4.42 15.55
C LYS A 146 21.72 3.04 16.08
N HIS A 147 21.53 1.99 15.30
CA HIS A 147 21.92 0.63 15.64
C HIS A 147 22.61 -0.06 14.46
N ASN A 148 23.80 -0.62 14.71
CA ASN A 148 24.45 -1.49 13.75
C ASN A 148 23.73 -2.83 13.70
N LEU A 149 23.26 -3.23 12.52
CA LEU A 149 22.74 -4.57 12.28
C LEU A 149 23.86 -5.61 12.40
N SER A 150 23.53 -6.77 12.96
CA SER A 150 24.44 -7.94 12.94
C SER A 150 24.67 -8.43 11.50
N ILE A 151 25.67 -9.30 11.32
CA ILE A 151 25.95 -9.92 10.01
C ILE A 151 24.73 -10.72 9.54
N ASP A 152 24.18 -11.57 10.40
CA ASP A 152 23.00 -12.40 10.11
C ASP A 152 21.76 -11.57 9.74
N GLU A 153 21.55 -10.42 10.41
CA GLU A 153 20.44 -9.51 10.09
C GLU A 153 20.61 -8.87 8.70
N LYS A 154 21.84 -8.53 8.32
CA LYS A 154 22.15 -7.99 6.98
C LYS A 154 21.97 -9.06 5.91
N GLU A 155 22.42 -10.28 6.17
CA GLU A 155 22.27 -11.42 5.26
C GLU A 155 20.80 -11.77 5.05
N PHE A 156 20.02 -11.85 6.14
CA PHE A 156 18.57 -12.05 6.08
C PHE A 156 17.87 -10.98 5.21
N LEU A 157 18.21 -9.70 5.40
CA LEU A 157 17.65 -8.62 4.57
C LEU A 157 18.07 -8.72 3.10
N ASN A 158 19.29 -9.19 2.81
CA ASN A 158 19.74 -9.40 1.45
C ASN A 158 18.99 -10.56 0.79
N ILE A 159 18.80 -11.69 1.48
CA ILE A 159 18.01 -12.83 0.99
C ILE A 159 16.58 -12.37 0.64
N VAL A 160 15.93 -11.64 1.55
CA VAL A 160 14.58 -11.10 1.29
C VAL A 160 14.59 -10.15 0.09
N ARG A 161 15.60 -9.30 -0.05
CA ARG A 161 15.72 -8.37 -1.17
C ARG A 161 15.87 -9.10 -2.51
N GLU A 162 16.67 -10.16 -2.56
CA GLU A 162 16.83 -10.97 -3.78
C GLU A 162 15.53 -11.68 -4.14
N LYS A 163 14.76 -12.18 -3.15
CA LYS A 163 13.41 -12.74 -3.38
C LYS A 163 12.45 -11.69 -3.95
N VAL A 164 12.43 -10.48 -3.37
CA VAL A 164 11.60 -9.37 -3.87
C VAL A 164 11.99 -9.00 -5.31
N LYS A 165 13.29 -9.02 -5.65
CA LYS A 165 13.75 -8.80 -7.03
C LYS A 165 13.34 -9.94 -7.97
N LYS A 166 13.43 -11.22 -7.54
CA LYS A 166 13.04 -12.39 -8.35
C LYS A 166 11.61 -12.23 -8.88
N TYR A 167 10.69 -11.81 -8.02
CA TYR A 167 9.27 -11.68 -8.37
C TYR A 167 8.92 -10.35 -9.06
N ASP A 168 9.84 -9.37 -9.13
CA ASP A 168 9.66 -8.05 -9.77
C ASP A 168 8.33 -7.34 -9.42
N LEU A 169 7.86 -7.48 -8.17
CA LEU A 169 6.60 -6.89 -7.74
C LEU A 169 6.71 -5.36 -7.65
N LYS A 170 5.91 -4.63 -8.43
CA LYS A 170 5.95 -3.17 -8.48
C LYS A 170 4.82 -2.56 -7.67
N ILE A 171 5.04 -1.30 -7.30
CA ILE A 171 4.00 -0.40 -6.82
C ILE A 171 3.98 0.76 -7.78
N SER A 172 2.83 1.02 -8.40
CA SER A 172 2.61 2.18 -9.26
C SER A 172 1.58 3.10 -8.60
N MET A 173 1.90 4.38 -8.53
CA MET A 173 0.99 5.42 -8.08
C MET A 173 0.72 6.36 -9.24
N LYS A 174 -0.55 6.61 -9.52
CA LYS A 174 -0.99 7.60 -10.50
C LYS A 174 -1.79 8.67 -9.80
N ILE A 175 -1.50 9.92 -10.11
CA ILE A 175 -2.27 11.07 -9.64
C ILE A 175 -2.83 11.76 -10.87
N GLU A 176 -4.11 12.04 -10.87
CA GLU A 176 -4.83 12.74 -11.93
C GLU A 176 -5.59 13.91 -11.31
N ILE A 177 -5.27 15.12 -11.75
CA ILE A 177 -6.01 16.33 -11.40
C ILE A 177 -7.15 16.45 -12.40
N ARG A 178 -8.38 16.25 -11.93
CA ARG A 178 -9.60 16.33 -12.72
C ARG A 178 -10.31 17.67 -12.47
N PRO A 179 -11.27 18.06 -13.32
CA PRO A 179 -12.00 19.33 -13.13
C PRO A 179 -12.68 19.47 -11.77
N THR A 180 -13.08 18.36 -11.14
CA THR A 180 -13.82 18.36 -9.87
C THR A 180 -13.15 17.58 -8.74
N SER A 181 -12.03 16.88 -9.00
CA SER A 181 -11.35 16.09 -7.97
C SER A 181 -9.86 15.90 -8.21
N VAL A 182 -9.13 15.58 -7.15
CA VAL A 182 -7.82 14.92 -7.24
C VAL A 182 -8.04 13.42 -7.08
N TYR A 183 -7.72 12.66 -8.12
CA TYR A 183 -7.86 11.22 -8.14
C TYR A 183 -6.50 10.54 -8.04
N ILE A 184 -6.36 9.62 -7.09
CA ILE A 184 -5.13 8.87 -6.85
C ILE A 184 -5.44 7.39 -6.99
N ARG A 185 -4.63 6.71 -7.80
CA ARG A 185 -4.68 5.25 -7.98
C ARG A 185 -3.35 4.63 -7.59
N ILE A 186 -3.36 3.74 -6.61
CA ILE A 186 -2.20 2.95 -6.21
C ILE A 186 -2.45 1.52 -6.64
N ARG A 187 -1.59 0.97 -7.50
CA ARG A 187 -1.61 -0.44 -7.87
C ARG A 187 -0.37 -1.11 -7.35
N ASN A 188 -0.55 -2.22 -6.64
CA ASN A 188 0.53 -3.11 -6.22
C ASN A 188 0.37 -4.45 -6.93
N ASP A 189 1.47 -5.01 -7.40
CA ASP A 189 1.51 -6.32 -8.07
C ASP A 189 1.48 -7.47 -7.04
N SER A 190 0.59 -7.37 -6.05
CA SER A 190 0.24 -8.47 -5.18
C SER A 190 -1.28 -8.49 -5.00
N PRO A 191 -1.95 -9.64 -5.22
CA PRO A 191 -3.37 -9.75 -4.97
C PRO A 191 -3.63 -9.82 -3.47
N ILE A 192 -4.62 -9.07 -3.00
CA ILE A 192 -5.19 -9.26 -1.68
C ILE A 192 -6.05 -10.52 -1.71
N MET A 193 -5.97 -11.31 -0.65
CA MET A 193 -6.73 -12.55 -0.50
C MET A 193 -8.22 -12.23 -0.34
N GLY A 194 -9.11 -13.08 -0.87
CA GLY A 194 -10.55 -12.83 -0.87
C GLY A 194 -11.11 -12.73 0.56
N MET A 195 -10.67 -13.64 1.44
CA MET A 195 -11.00 -13.58 2.87
C MET A 195 -10.54 -12.28 3.56
N ASP A 196 -9.34 -11.78 3.23
CA ASP A 196 -8.80 -10.56 3.80
C ASP A 196 -9.54 -9.31 3.28
N LEU A 197 -9.88 -9.27 1.99
CA LEU A 197 -10.67 -8.18 1.40
C LEU A 197 -12.09 -8.10 2.00
N ASN A 198 -12.77 -9.24 2.15
CA ASN A 198 -14.10 -9.28 2.77
C ASN A 198 -14.09 -8.83 4.22
N ARG A 199 -13.03 -9.21 4.96
CA ARG A 199 -12.81 -8.75 6.34
C ARG A 199 -12.64 -7.23 6.40
N ILE A 200 -11.81 -6.66 5.53
CA ILE A 200 -11.61 -5.20 5.42
C ILE A 200 -12.93 -4.49 5.12
N ARG A 201 -13.72 -4.98 4.16
CA ARG A 201 -15.01 -4.37 3.81
C ARG A 201 -15.96 -4.30 5.01
N LYS A 202 -16.15 -5.41 5.73
CA LYS A 202 -16.96 -5.45 6.94
C LYS A 202 -16.46 -4.51 8.03
N SER A 203 -15.14 -4.43 8.20
CA SER A 203 -14.50 -3.53 9.15
C SER A 203 -14.81 -2.07 8.82
N ARG A 204 -14.71 -1.68 7.53
CA ARG A 204 -15.07 -0.34 7.05
C ARG A 204 -16.55 -0.02 7.16
N GLU A 205 -17.43 -0.98 6.84
CA GLU A 205 -18.88 -0.84 7.05
C GLU A 205 -19.20 -0.54 8.52
N ARG A 206 -18.58 -1.28 9.45
CA ARG A 206 -18.74 -1.04 10.89
C ARG A 206 -18.23 0.34 11.30
N HIS A 207 -17.10 0.78 10.75
CA HIS A 207 -16.57 2.12 11.01
C HIS A 207 -17.55 3.21 10.54
N ALA A 208 -18.14 3.04 9.34
CA ALA A 208 -19.14 3.94 8.80
C ALA A 208 -20.43 4.01 9.64
N GLU A 209 -20.87 2.88 10.23
CA GLU A 209 -21.99 2.88 11.18
C GLU A 209 -21.70 3.77 12.40
N LEU A 210 -20.50 3.65 12.98
CA LEU A 210 -20.08 4.44 14.14
C LEU A 210 -19.93 5.92 13.78
N ALA A 211 -19.36 6.23 12.61
CA ALA A 211 -19.22 7.60 12.12
C ALA A 211 -20.58 8.28 11.92
N LYS A 212 -21.57 7.57 11.34
CA LYS A 212 -22.94 8.08 11.20
C LYS A 212 -23.62 8.39 12.54
N GLN A 213 -23.16 7.76 13.63
CA GLN A 213 -23.64 8.02 14.99
C GLN A 213 -22.87 9.16 15.70
N GLY A 214 -21.89 9.78 15.03
CA GLY A 214 -21.01 10.80 15.62
C GLY A 214 -19.90 10.21 16.52
N ASN A 215 -19.68 8.89 16.47
CA ASN A 215 -18.82 8.15 17.39
C ASN A 215 -17.69 7.41 16.66
N SER A 216 -17.17 7.93 15.54
CA SER A 216 -16.13 7.25 14.74
C SER A 216 -14.90 6.88 15.57
N ALA A 217 -14.51 7.73 16.52
CA ALA A 217 -13.41 7.49 17.45
C ALA A 217 -13.57 6.20 18.29
N GLU A 218 -14.80 5.71 18.53
CA GLU A 218 -15.03 4.44 19.23
C GLU A 218 -14.50 3.23 18.46
N PHE A 219 -14.36 3.34 17.14
CA PHE A 219 -13.80 2.28 16.30
C PHE A 219 -12.36 1.90 16.70
N PHE A 220 -11.63 2.82 17.33
CA PHE A 220 -10.26 2.57 17.78
C PHE A 220 -10.17 1.86 19.14
N ARG A 221 -11.31 1.47 19.73
CA ARG A 221 -11.33 0.59 20.90
C ARG A 221 -10.90 -0.83 20.50
N PRO A 222 -10.24 -1.58 21.40
CA PRO A 222 -9.77 -2.95 21.12
C PRO A 222 -10.86 -3.88 20.56
N ASP A 223 -12.12 -3.67 20.93
CA ASP A 223 -13.25 -4.50 20.50
C ASP A 223 -13.56 -4.41 19.00
N PHE A 224 -13.10 -3.35 18.32
CA PHE A 224 -13.37 -3.11 16.89
C PHE A 224 -12.11 -3.18 16.02
N LEU A 225 -10.93 -3.20 16.62
CA LEU A 225 -9.67 -3.23 15.90
C LEU A 225 -9.38 -4.60 15.29
N ASP A 226 -9.05 -4.59 14.01
CA ASP A 226 -8.66 -5.80 13.31
C ASP A 226 -7.15 -6.05 13.40
N GLU A 227 -6.75 -6.72 14.48
CA GLU A 227 -5.34 -6.99 14.75
C GLU A 227 -4.75 -8.18 13.98
N LYS A 228 -5.47 -8.76 13.00
CA LYS A 228 -4.99 -9.97 12.31
C LYS A 228 -3.68 -9.74 11.58
N GLU A 229 -3.58 -8.67 10.80
CA GLU A 229 -2.39 -8.41 9.96
C GLU A 229 -1.39 -7.46 10.61
N SER A 230 -1.87 -6.51 11.41
CA SER A 230 -1.06 -5.50 12.10
C SER A 230 -1.84 -5.04 13.33
N ALA A 231 -1.82 -3.76 13.67
CA ALA A 231 -2.58 -3.20 14.78
C ALA A 231 -4.01 -2.74 14.37
N GLY A 232 -4.46 -3.04 13.15
CA GLY A 232 -5.83 -2.72 12.68
C GLY A 232 -6.10 -1.27 12.28
N PHE A 233 -5.19 -0.35 12.61
CA PHE A 233 -5.41 1.09 12.39
C PHE A 233 -5.35 1.56 10.93
N GLY A 234 -4.57 0.90 10.06
CA GLY A 234 -4.14 1.51 8.80
C GLY A 234 -5.29 1.98 7.89
N ILE A 235 -6.24 1.08 7.60
CA ILE A 235 -7.38 1.42 6.72
C ILE A 235 -8.34 2.39 7.42
N ALA A 236 -8.56 2.22 8.73
CA ALA A 236 -9.40 3.11 9.52
C ALA A 236 -8.85 4.54 9.57
N MET A 237 -7.52 4.72 9.58
CA MET A 237 -6.88 6.04 9.49
C MET A 237 -7.11 6.71 8.13
N ILE A 238 -7.22 5.94 7.05
CA ILE A 238 -7.59 6.48 5.73
C ILE A 238 -9.05 6.95 5.79
N ASP A 239 -9.95 6.13 6.34
CA ASP A 239 -11.37 6.49 6.51
C ASP A 239 -11.56 7.75 7.35
N GLU A 240 -10.86 7.87 8.49
CA GLU A 240 -10.83 9.08 9.31
C GLU A 240 -10.35 10.30 8.52
N GLY A 241 -9.36 10.12 7.64
CA GLY A 241 -8.91 11.18 6.74
C GLY A 241 -10.05 11.73 5.88
N PHE A 242 -10.97 10.89 5.40
CA PHE A 242 -12.15 11.33 4.66
C PHE A 242 -13.24 11.92 5.56
N TYR A 243 -13.51 11.33 6.73
CA TYR A 243 -14.48 11.88 7.68
C TYR A 243 -14.10 13.30 8.12
N ASN A 244 -12.81 13.56 8.35
CA ASN A 244 -12.30 14.90 8.67
C ASN A 244 -12.45 15.91 7.52
N LEU A 245 -12.68 15.45 6.28
CA LEU A 245 -13.01 16.27 5.12
C LEU A 245 -14.53 16.40 4.90
N GLY A 246 -15.36 15.81 5.77
CA GLY A 246 -16.81 15.72 5.60
C GLY A 246 -17.22 14.82 4.45
N LEU A 247 -16.40 13.83 4.09
CA LEU A 247 -16.64 12.90 2.98
C LEU A 247 -17.03 11.52 3.49
N ASP A 248 -17.82 10.78 2.69
CA ASP A 248 -18.05 9.35 2.91
C ASP A 248 -16.89 8.54 2.31
N PRO A 249 -16.05 7.88 3.13
CA PRO A 249 -14.95 7.06 2.63
C PRO A 249 -15.42 5.84 1.83
N LEU A 250 -16.66 5.35 2.01
CA LEU A 250 -17.17 4.24 1.20
C LEU A 250 -17.45 4.65 -0.25
N GLU A 251 -17.64 5.95 -0.51
CA GLU A 251 -17.79 6.51 -1.85
C GLU A 251 -16.46 7.01 -2.43
N CYS A 252 -15.53 7.46 -1.58
CA CYS A 252 -14.30 8.11 -1.99
C CYS A 252 -13.07 7.19 -1.99
N PHE A 253 -13.12 6.05 -1.31
CA PHE A 253 -12.02 5.12 -1.16
C PHE A 253 -12.48 3.68 -1.42
N ASP A 254 -11.90 3.06 -2.45
CA ASP A 254 -12.17 1.67 -2.82
C ASP A 254 -10.88 0.84 -2.93
N ILE A 255 -11.02 -0.46 -2.66
CA ILE A 255 -9.96 -1.46 -2.78
C ILE A 255 -10.50 -2.59 -3.67
N GLN A 256 -9.85 -2.77 -4.81
CA GLN A 256 -10.16 -3.82 -5.76
C GLN A 256 -9.01 -4.79 -5.90
N THR A 257 -9.32 -6.05 -6.17
CA THR A 257 -8.34 -7.11 -6.42
C THR A 257 -8.59 -7.73 -7.78
N SER A 258 -7.52 -8.13 -8.44
CA SER A 258 -7.51 -8.93 -9.65
C SER A 258 -6.54 -10.10 -9.47
N LYS A 259 -6.43 -10.99 -10.46
CA LYS A 259 -5.61 -12.22 -10.39
C LYS A 259 -4.24 -12.02 -9.72
N LYS A 260 -3.49 -10.97 -10.12
CA LYS A 260 -2.13 -10.71 -9.63
C LYS A 260 -1.95 -9.34 -8.95
N THR A 261 -3.02 -8.58 -8.75
CA THR A 261 -2.85 -7.18 -8.32
C THR A 261 -3.94 -6.72 -7.37
N THR A 262 -3.58 -5.82 -6.47
CA THR A 262 -4.53 -5.00 -5.74
C THR A 262 -4.44 -3.57 -6.25
N THR A 263 -5.57 -2.90 -6.35
CA THR A 263 -5.64 -1.48 -6.71
C THR A 263 -6.48 -0.74 -5.69
N VAL A 264 -5.90 0.32 -5.13
CA VAL A 264 -6.54 1.28 -4.26
C VAL A 264 -6.87 2.52 -5.06
N TYR A 265 -8.09 3.00 -4.88
CA TYR A 265 -8.62 4.22 -5.50
C TYR A 265 -8.97 5.20 -4.40
N LEU A 266 -8.45 6.42 -4.50
CA LEU A 266 -8.75 7.53 -3.60
C LEU A 266 -9.21 8.71 -4.45
N ASN A 267 -10.41 9.22 -4.18
CA ASN A 267 -10.98 10.35 -4.90
C ASN A 267 -11.28 11.48 -3.92
N TYR A 268 -10.62 12.62 -4.09
CA TYR A 268 -10.78 13.78 -3.21
C TYR A 268 -11.43 14.91 -4.01
N PRO A 269 -12.72 15.22 -3.78
CA PRO A 269 -13.39 16.35 -4.40
C PRO A 269 -12.64 17.67 -4.13
N LEU A 270 -12.47 18.50 -5.15
CA LEU A 270 -11.76 19.78 -5.00
C LEU A 270 -12.46 20.70 -4.01
N GLU A 271 -13.79 20.71 -4.01
CA GLU A 271 -14.57 21.49 -3.04
C GLU A 271 -14.21 21.12 -1.59
N ALA A 272 -14.08 19.82 -1.29
CA ALA A 272 -13.71 19.37 0.06
C ALA A 272 -12.25 19.72 0.42
N LEU A 273 -11.33 19.69 -0.54
CA LEU A 273 -9.94 20.08 -0.34
C LEU A 273 -9.77 21.60 -0.15
N GLN A 274 -10.62 22.41 -0.79
CA GLN A 274 -10.54 23.88 -0.73
C GLN A 274 -11.29 24.47 0.47
N LYS A 275 -12.10 23.68 1.18
CA LYS A 275 -12.87 24.16 2.34
C LYS A 275 -11.95 24.73 3.42
N MET A 276 -12.34 25.91 3.91
CA MET A 276 -11.65 26.63 5.00
C MET A 276 -12.35 26.50 6.36
N GLU A 277 -13.44 25.75 6.44
CA GLU A 277 -14.32 25.76 7.63
C GLU A 277 -14.12 24.53 8.53
N PHE A 278 -14.21 24.79 9.84
CA PHE A 278 -14.27 23.84 10.94
C PHE A 278 -15.68 23.84 11.54
#